data_AF-A0A959JMY7-F1
#
_entry.id   AF-A0A959JMY7-F1
#
_cell.length_a   1.000
_cell.length_b   1.000
_cell.length_c   1.000
_cell.angle_alpha   90.00
_cell.angle_beta   90.00
_cell.angle_gamma   90.00
#
_symmetry.space_group_name_H-M   'P 1'
#
loop_
_entity.id
_entity.type
_entity.pdbx_description
1 polymer ?
#
loop_
_entity_poly.entity_id
_entity_poly.type
_entity_poly.pdbx_seq_one_letter_code
_entity_poly.pdbx_strand_id
1 'polypeptide(L)'
;RWPTIGMEISHIKSIDLNDIKNFFYTYYRPNNAVIAISGNVDIDEAFNLVEKYFGDIPMSNGTAQSICAEPPQNEFRQHTLAADVPHDAIFRAYHIGGRYSDDFYAADFITDILASGRSSRFYKKLFKEAQYFNTIDAFVSGTTDPGLLVIEGHLNPNVTMDNARKNILQEINALKDGKIDDRELQKIKNSIETSIAFSELNTLDKALSLGYYEMTADAELINTEVEKYFSITKKDIQEAANLIFNDENCCELVYLKSNRD
;
A
#
# COMPACT_ATOMS: atom_id res chain seq x y z
N ARG A 1 15.04 4.75 10.24
CA ARG A 1 13.83 5.15 9.48
C ARG A 1 12.92 5.92 10.44
N TRP A 2 12.38 7.06 10.02
CA TRP A 2 11.61 7.98 10.89
C TRP A 2 10.13 7.98 10.50
N PRO A 3 9.18 7.99 11.45
CA PRO A 3 7.78 8.26 11.13
C PRO A 3 7.65 9.70 10.60
N THR A 4 6.58 9.99 9.84
CA THR A 4 6.36 11.31 9.22
C THR A 4 6.42 12.46 10.23
N ILE A 5 6.01 12.21 11.48
CA ILE A 5 6.02 13.20 12.57
C ILE A 5 7.38 13.32 13.29
N GLY A 6 8.36 12.48 12.96
CA GLY A 6 9.66 12.37 13.63
C GLY A 6 9.68 11.31 14.74
N MET A 7 10.81 10.61 14.92
CA MET A 7 10.96 9.52 15.91
C MET A 7 10.82 9.99 17.36
N GLU A 8 11.30 11.20 17.65
CA GLU A 8 11.41 11.72 19.00
C GLU A 8 10.91 13.17 19.04
N ILE A 9 10.41 13.58 20.21
CA ILE A 9 9.96 14.97 20.45
C ILE A 9 11.11 15.97 20.22
N SER A 10 12.35 15.55 20.43
CA SER A 10 13.56 16.35 20.20
C SER A 10 13.65 16.84 18.75
N HIS A 11 13.29 16.00 17.76
CA HIS A 11 13.29 16.35 16.33
C HIS A 11 12.33 17.49 16.01
N ILE A 12 11.24 17.63 16.74
CA ILE A 12 10.27 18.72 16.55
C ILE A 12 10.76 19.98 17.25
N LYS A 13 11.32 19.85 18.46
CA LYS A 13 11.78 20.99 19.28
C LYS A 13 13.01 21.70 18.71
N SER A 14 13.82 21.01 17.90
CA SER A 14 15.04 21.57 17.32
C SER A 14 14.83 22.34 16.02
N ILE A 15 13.64 22.28 15.41
CA ILE A 15 13.35 22.95 14.13
C ILE A 15 13.11 24.44 14.38
N ASP A 16 13.77 25.29 13.59
CA ASP A 16 13.54 26.73 13.60
C ASP A 16 12.84 27.25 12.33
N LEU A 17 12.54 28.55 12.29
CA LEU A 17 11.87 29.17 11.13
C LEU A 17 12.73 29.13 9.86
N ASN A 18 14.05 29.18 9.98
CA ASN A 18 14.94 29.11 8.83
C ASN A 18 14.94 27.70 8.23
N ASP A 19 14.89 26.65 9.05
CA ASP A 19 14.73 25.27 8.58
C ASP A 19 13.45 25.12 7.74
N ILE A 20 12.34 25.65 8.23
CA ILE A 20 11.05 25.61 7.52
C ILE A 20 11.12 26.38 6.19
N LYS A 21 11.69 27.59 6.20
CA LYS A 21 11.87 28.41 4.98
C LYS A 21 12.77 27.71 3.97
N ASN A 22 13.88 27.12 4.43
CA ASN A 22 14.80 26.39 3.59
C ASN A 22 14.10 25.18 2.96
N PHE A 23 13.35 24.41 3.74
CA PHE A 23 12.55 23.30 3.23
C PHE A 23 11.55 23.77 2.16
N PHE A 24 10.78 24.82 2.45
CA PHE A 24 9.81 25.39 1.50
C PHE A 24 10.48 25.83 0.19
N TYR A 25 11.52 26.66 0.26
CA TYR A 25 12.19 27.17 -0.95
C TYR A 25 13.00 26.11 -1.70
N THR A 26 13.29 24.97 -1.07
CA THR A 26 13.95 23.83 -1.70
C THR A 26 12.96 22.93 -2.43
N TYR A 27 11.84 22.56 -1.79
CA TYR A 27 10.95 21.51 -2.27
C TYR A 27 9.62 22.02 -2.88
N TYR A 28 9.16 23.22 -2.53
CA TYR A 28 7.89 23.79 -3.04
C TYR A 28 8.16 24.72 -4.24
N ARG A 29 8.70 24.15 -5.33
CA ARG A 29 9.01 24.87 -6.58
C ARG A 29 8.34 24.27 -7.80
N PRO A 30 8.17 25.04 -8.90
CA PRO A 30 7.48 24.56 -10.10
C PRO A 30 8.11 23.32 -10.73
N ASN A 31 9.44 23.17 -10.66
CA ASN A 31 10.14 21.99 -11.18
C ASN A 31 10.00 20.73 -10.30
N ASN A 32 9.21 20.79 -9.23
CA ASN A 32 8.89 19.67 -8.32
C ASN A 32 7.39 19.66 -7.96
N ALA A 33 6.53 20.19 -8.83
CA ALA A 33 5.09 20.31 -8.58
C ALA A 33 4.30 20.05 -9.86
N VAL A 34 3.12 19.43 -9.70
CA VAL A 34 2.14 19.24 -10.78
C VAL A 34 0.86 19.97 -10.38
N ILE A 35 0.32 20.76 -11.31
CA ILE A 35 -1.00 21.38 -11.16
C ILE A 35 -1.97 20.61 -12.05
N ALA A 36 -2.91 19.89 -11.43
CA ALA A 36 -3.98 19.19 -12.14
C ALA A 36 -5.29 19.98 -12.03
N ILE A 37 -5.94 20.22 -13.17
CA ILE A 37 -7.19 20.98 -13.28
C ILE A 37 -8.23 20.06 -13.93
N SER A 38 -9.40 19.93 -13.30
CA SER A 38 -10.51 19.10 -13.78
C SER A 38 -11.83 19.82 -13.56
N GLY A 39 -12.66 19.87 -14.60
CA GLY A 39 -13.96 20.52 -14.56
C GLY A 39 -14.34 21.12 -15.92
N ASN A 40 -15.36 21.98 -15.90
CA ASN A 40 -15.75 22.75 -17.07
C ASN A 40 -14.82 23.98 -17.21
N VAL A 41 -13.64 23.77 -17.77
CA VAL A 41 -12.60 24.80 -17.95
C VAL A 41 -12.21 24.91 -19.42
N ASP A 42 -11.94 26.13 -19.87
CA ASP A 42 -11.28 26.35 -21.14
C ASP A 42 -9.77 26.11 -20.98
N ILE A 43 -9.18 25.35 -21.90
CA ILE A 43 -7.79 24.90 -21.79
C ILE A 43 -6.83 26.09 -21.91
N ASP A 44 -7.05 26.97 -22.88
CA ASP A 44 -6.17 28.11 -23.12
C ASP A 44 -6.26 29.12 -21.96
N GLU A 45 -7.47 29.37 -21.45
CA GLU A 45 -7.66 30.20 -20.25
C GLU A 45 -6.94 29.61 -19.03
N ALA A 46 -7.05 28.30 -18.80
CA ALA A 46 -6.40 27.63 -17.69
C ALA A 46 -4.87 27.77 -17.74
N PHE A 47 -4.25 27.51 -18.90
CA PHE A 47 -2.81 27.69 -19.08
C PHE A 47 -2.38 29.15 -18.88
N ASN A 48 -3.14 30.11 -19.42
CA ASN A 48 -2.86 31.53 -19.23
C ASN A 48 -2.90 31.95 -17.75
N LEU A 49 -3.85 31.41 -16.97
CA LEU A 49 -3.93 31.69 -15.53
C LEU A 49 -2.80 31.01 -14.76
N VAL A 50 -2.43 29.77 -15.10
CA VAL A 50 -1.30 29.08 -14.48
C VAL A 50 -0.01 29.87 -14.71
N GLU A 51 0.26 30.28 -15.94
CA GLU A 51 1.43 31.10 -16.27
C GLU A 51 1.42 32.43 -15.51
N LYS A 52 0.27 33.12 -15.49
CA LYS A 52 0.11 34.40 -14.79
C LYS A 52 0.38 34.30 -13.28
N TYR A 53 -0.06 33.23 -12.62
CA TYR A 53 0.03 33.11 -11.16
C TYR A 53 1.27 32.37 -10.66
N PHE A 54 1.83 31.47 -11.48
CA PHE A 54 2.93 30.59 -11.06
C PHE A 54 4.19 30.69 -11.94
N GLY A 55 4.12 31.28 -13.14
CA GLY A 55 5.23 31.34 -14.10
C GLY A 55 6.46 32.11 -13.61
N ASP A 56 6.24 33.14 -12.79
CA ASP A 56 7.34 33.95 -12.21
C ASP A 56 8.06 33.26 -11.03
N ILE A 57 7.58 32.10 -10.56
CA ILE A 57 8.20 31.40 -9.42
C ILE A 57 9.51 30.73 -9.89
N PRO A 58 10.68 31.05 -9.31
CA PRO A 58 11.93 30.48 -9.76
C PRO A 58 12.03 29.00 -9.40
N MET A 59 12.74 28.25 -10.25
CA MET A 59 13.10 26.85 -9.99
C MET A 59 14.05 26.73 -8.78
N SER A 60 14.02 25.57 -8.13
CA SER A 60 15.02 25.18 -7.11
C SER A 60 16.08 24.30 -7.73
N ASN A 61 17.33 24.47 -7.29
CA ASN A 61 18.44 23.56 -7.58
C ASN A 61 18.46 22.34 -6.63
N GLY A 62 17.55 22.31 -5.64
CA GLY A 62 17.37 21.18 -4.75
C GLY A 62 16.85 19.99 -5.54
N THR A 63 17.67 18.96 -5.66
CA THR A 63 17.23 17.65 -6.13
C THR A 63 16.66 16.89 -4.94
N ALA A 64 15.57 16.15 -5.15
CA ALA A 64 15.14 15.15 -4.17
C ALA A 64 16.32 14.21 -3.93
N GLN A 65 16.79 14.11 -2.68
CA GLN A 65 17.88 13.20 -2.36
C GLN A 65 17.40 11.77 -2.64
N SER A 66 18.16 11.04 -3.46
CA SER A 66 17.94 9.60 -3.63
C SER A 66 18.12 8.94 -2.26
N ILE A 67 17.04 8.37 -1.73
CA ILE A 67 17.11 7.52 -0.55
C ILE A 67 17.76 6.21 -0.99
N CYS A 68 18.66 5.67 -0.17
CA CYS A 68 19.24 4.36 -0.45
C CYS A 68 18.13 3.29 -0.37
N ALA A 69 18.05 2.44 -1.40
CA ALA A 69 17.12 1.32 -1.40
C ALA A 69 17.41 0.38 -0.22
N GLU A 70 16.35 -0.20 0.35
CA GLU A 70 16.52 -1.25 1.37
C GLU A 70 17.20 -2.46 0.72
N PRO A 71 18.22 -3.05 1.36
CA PRO A 71 18.78 -4.30 0.87
C PRO A 71 17.73 -5.42 0.92
N PRO A 72 17.80 -6.41 0.02
CA PRO A 72 16.95 -7.59 0.10
C PRO A 72 17.09 -8.28 1.45
N GLN A 73 15.95 -8.70 2.02
CA GLN A 73 15.93 -9.56 3.20
C GLN A 73 16.29 -11.00 2.78
N ASN A 74 17.11 -11.68 3.58
CA ASN A 74 17.60 -13.04 3.29
C ASN A 74 17.35 -14.02 4.45
N GLU A 75 16.58 -13.62 5.46
CA GLU A 75 16.33 -14.44 6.65
C GLU A 75 14.99 -14.06 7.27
N PHE A 76 14.31 -15.01 7.89
CA PHE A 76 13.11 -14.73 8.68
C PHE A 76 13.45 -13.88 9.89
N ARG A 77 12.67 -12.81 10.12
CA ARG A 77 12.81 -11.95 11.30
C ARG A 77 11.52 -11.98 12.10
N GLN A 78 11.63 -12.17 13.40
CA GLN A 78 10.49 -12.11 14.32
C GLN A 78 10.82 -11.19 15.50
N HIS A 79 9.85 -10.38 15.88
CA HIS A 79 9.90 -9.62 17.11
C HIS A 79 8.61 -9.82 17.91
N THR A 80 8.74 -9.95 19.23
CA THR A 80 7.61 -10.10 20.14
C THR A 80 7.60 -8.95 21.13
N LEU A 81 6.46 -8.25 21.20
CA LEU A 81 6.22 -7.15 22.13
C LEU A 81 5.05 -7.49 23.03
N ALA A 82 5.13 -7.11 24.29
CA ALA A 82 4.01 -7.18 25.24
C ALA A 82 3.58 -5.77 25.62
N ALA A 83 2.27 -5.48 25.56
CA ALA A 83 1.71 -4.17 25.87
C ALA A 83 0.31 -4.26 26.48
N ASP A 84 -0.15 -3.19 27.15
CA ASP A 84 -1.52 -3.09 27.69
C ASP A 84 -2.52 -2.85 26.54
N VAL A 85 -2.80 -3.91 25.79
CA VAL A 85 -3.68 -3.93 24.62
C VAL A 85 -4.78 -4.98 24.79
N PRO A 86 -5.97 -4.82 24.17
CA PRO A 86 -7.12 -5.69 24.47
C PRO A 86 -7.00 -7.11 23.93
N HIS A 87 -6.21 -7.32 22.86
CA HIS A 87 -6.08 -8.58 22.13
C HIS A 87 -4.64 -8.82 21.71
N ASP A 88 -4.24 -10.09 21.61
CA ASP A 88 -3.01 -10.46 20.89
C ASP A 88 -3.19 -10.16 19.40
N ALA A 89 -2.11 -9.76 18.74
CA ALA A 89 -2.10 -9.44 17.32
C ALA A 89 -0.87 -10.00 16.62
N ILE A 90 -1.06 -10.37 15.36
CA ILE A 90 -0.01 -10.82 14.45
C ILE A 90 0.06 -9.88 13.26
N PHE A 91 1.27 -9.45 12.92
CA PHE A 91 1.57 -8.71 11.71
C PHE A 91 2.64 -9.48 10.94
N ARG A 92 2.38 -9.80 9.69
CA ARG A 92 3.37 -10.42 8.78
C ARG A 92 3.55 -9.49 7.58
N ALA A 93 4.75 -8.99 7.40
CA ALA A 93 5.09 -8.10 6.31
C ALA A 93 6.11 -8.78 5.38
N TYR A 94 5.87 -8.65 4.08
CA TYR A 94 6.69 -9.20 3.02
C TYR A 94 7.10 -8.09 2.06
N HIS A 95 8.37 -8.02 1.67
CA HIS A 95 8.78 -7.01 0.69
C HIS A 95 8.18 -7.32 -0.68
N ILE A 96 7.73 -6.26 -1.35
CA ILE A 96 7.23 -6.29 -2.73
C ILE A 96 7.87 -5.14 -3.51
N GLY A 97 7.78 -5.18 -4.84
CA GLY A 97 8.19 -4.05 -5.68
C GLY A 97 7.38 -2.76 -5.44
N GLY A 98 7.77 -1.70 -6.15
CA GLY A 98 7.02 -0.43 -6.15
C GLY A 98 5.79 -0.53 -7.06
N ARG A 99 4.90 0.47 -7.04
CA ARG A 99 3.63 0.47 -7.80
C ARG A 99 3.78 0.17 -9.30
N TYR A 100 4.93 0.52 -9.87
CA TYR A 100 5.20 0.37 -11.31
C TYR A 100 5.99 -0.89 -11.67
N SER A 101 6.29 -1.77 -10.72
CA SER A 101 6.90 -3.06 -11.02
C SER A 101 5.87 -4.09 -11.47
N ASP A 102 6.34 -5.10 -12.20
CA ASP A 102 5.49 -6.15 -12.78
C ASP A 102 4.76 -6.98 -11.71
N ASP A 103 5.32 -7.10 -10.50
CA ASP A 103 4.78 -7.89 -9.40
C ASP A 103 3.73 -7.14 -8.55
N PHE A 104 3.63 -5.80 -8.66
CA PHE A 104 2.73 -5.02 -7.82
C PHE A 104 1.27 -5.41 -7.99
N TYR A 105 0.79 -5.46 -9.23
CA TYR A 105 -0.61 -5.79 -9.52
C TYR A 105 -0.96 -7.21 -9.05
N ALA A 106 -0.03 -8.16 -9.18
CA ALA A 106 -0.22 -9.51 -8.68
C ALA A 106 -0.26 -9.54 -7.14
N ALA A 107 0.59 -8.77 -6.46
CA ALA A 107 0.58 -8.62 -5.01
C ALA A 107 -0.73 -7.99 -4.50
N ASP A 108 -1.24 -6.98 -5.20
CA ASP A 108 -2.53 -6.33 -4.87
C ASP A 108 -3.71 -7.31 -5.06
N PHE A 109 -3.71 -8.07 -6.16
CA PHE A 109 -4.70 -9.16 -6.36
C PHE A 109 -4.65 -10.22 -5.26
N ILE A 110 -3.46 -10.57 -4.77
CA ILE A 110 -3.31 -11.49 -3.64
C ILE A 110 -4.02 -10.92 -2.42
N THR A 111 -3.82 -9.64 -2.11
CA THR A 111 -4.50 -9.01 -0.96
C THR A 111 -6.01 -8.96 -1.14
N ASP A 112 -6.50 -8.73 -2.35
CA ASP A 112 -7.93 -8.78 -2.66
C ASP A 112 -8.54 -10.17 -2.48
N ILE A 113 -7.84 -11.23 -2.91
CA ILE A 113 -8.28 -12.61 -2.71
C ILE A 113 -8.35 -12.94 -1.21
N LEU A 114 -7.32 -12.54 -0.48
CA LEU A 114 -7.18 -12.88 0.93
C LEU A 114 -8.17 -12.11 1.80
N ALA A 115 -8.33 -10.80 1.60
CA ALA A 115 -9.01 -9.94 2.57
C ALA A 115 -10.19 -9.11 2.02
N SER A 116 -10.26 -8.83 0.71
CA SER A 116 -11.24 -7.88 0.17
C SER A 116 -12.70 -8.36 0.19
N GLY A 117 -13.49 -7.70 1.05
CA GLY A 117 -14.92 -7.89 1.22
C GLY A 117 -15.32 -9.19 1.94
N ARG A 118 -16.63 -9.33 2.23
CA ARG A 118 -17.18 -10.46 3.01
C ARG A 118 -17.10 -11.83 2.33
N SER A 119 -16.57 -11.87 1.11
CA SER A 119 -16.42 -13.09 0.34
C SER A 119 -14.97 -13.56 0.22
N SER A 120 -14.02 -12.79 0.78
CA SER A 120 -12.59 -13.10 0.82
C SER A 120 -12.30 -14.33 1.68
N ARG A 121 -11.11 -14.91 1.49
CA ARG A 121 -10.72 -16.15 2.16
C ARG A 121 -10.58 -15.95 3.67
N PHE A 122 -9.89 -14.88 4.09
CA PHE A 122 -9.71 -14.56 5.50
C PHE A 122 -11.05 -14.27 6.18
N TYR A 123 -11.92 -13.48 5.54
CA TYR A 123 -13.23 -13.20 6.13
C TYR A 123 -14.06 -14.47 6.30
N LYS A 124 -14.16 -15.32 5.27
CA LYS A 124 -14.97 -16.54 5.35
C LYS A 124 -14.40 -17.55 6.34
N LYS A 125 -13.15 -17.94 6.15
CA LYS A 125 -12.57 -19.09 6.87
C LYS A 125 -12.03 -18.71 8.23
N LEU A 126 -11.31 -17.60 8.33
CA LEU A 126 -10.55 -17.24 9.53
C LEU A 126 -11.35 -16.37 10.50
N PHE A 127 -12.20 -15.48 9.98
CA PHE A 127 -13.07 -14.63 10.79
C PHE A 127 -14.45 -15.26 11.05
N LYS A 128 -15.19 -15.66 10.01
CA LYS A 128 -16.59 -16.08 10.15
C LYS A 128 -16.77 -17.54 10.58
N GLU A 129 -16.07 -18.47 9.94
CA GLU A 129 -16.25 -19.91 10.17
C GLU A 129 -15.47 -20.42 11.39
N ALA A 130 -14.14 -20.22 11.40
CA ALA A 130 -13.29 -20.73 12.47
C ALA A 130 -13.12 -19.76 13.66
N GLN A 131 -13.49 -18.49 13.48
CA GLN A 131 -13.42 -17.43 14.50
C GLN A 131 -12.04 -17.33 15.18
N TYR A 132 -10.95 -17.44 14.43
CA TYR A 132 -9.60 -17.22 14.96
C TYR A 132 -9.31 -15.76 15.24
N PHE A 133 -9.92 -14.85 14.47
CA PHE A 133 -9.66 -13.42 14.51
C PHE A 133 -10.95 -12.62 14.75
N ASN A 134 -10.83 -11.47 15.42
CA ASN A 134 -11.89 -10.45 15.45
C ASN A 134 -11.72 -9.40 14.33
N THR A 135 -10.51 -9.28 13.80
CA THR A 135 -10.17 -8.49 12.61
C THR A 135 -9.01 -9.20 11.94
N ILE A 136 -9.06 -9.30 10.61
CA ILE A 136 -7.99 -9.84 9.80
C ILE A 136 -8.05 -9.17 8.44
N ASP A 137 -6.92 -8.64 8.00
CA ASP A 137 -6.80 -7.89 6.76
C ASP A 137 -5.48 -8.18 6.06
N ALA A 138 -5.42 -7.82 4.78
CA ALA A 138 -4.22 -7.87 3.97
C ALA A 138 -4.23 -6.69 2.99
N PHE A 139 -3.11 -5.98 2.89
CA PHE A 139 -2.98 -4.81 2.02
C PHE A 139 -1.54 -4.61 1.56
N VAL A 140 -1.36 -3.86 0.48
CA VAL A 140 -0.06 -3.39 0.01
C VAL A 140 0.20 -1.96 0.50
N SER A 141 1.43 -1.65 0.91
CA SER A 141 1.85 -0.30 1.31
C SER A 141 2.67 0.44 0.25
N GLY A 142 2.97 -0.22 -0.87
CA GLY A 142 3.81 0.33 -1.93
C GLY A 142 3.17 1.51 -2.65
N THR A 143 3.97 2.56 -2.86
CA THR A 143 3.62 3.69 -3.73
C THR A 143 4.66 3.76 -4.84
N THR A 144 5.37 4.87 -5.06
CA THR A 144 6.46 4.90 -6.05
C THR A 144 7.60 3.98 -5.64
N ASP A 145 7.98 4.01 -4.37
CA ASP A 145 9.03 3.18 -3.81
C ASP A 145 8.54 1.75 -3.47
N PRO A 146 9.45 0.76 -3.43
CA PRO A 146 9.14 -0.59 -2.97
C PRO A 146 8.39 -0.62 -1.64
N GLY A 147 7.34 -1.44 -1.61
CA GLY A 147 6.41 -1.52 -0.50
C GLY A 147 6.51 -2.81 0.30
N LEU A 148 5.49 -3.00 1.14
CA LEU A 148 5.24 -4.26 1.85
C LEU A 148 3.85 -4.77 1.48
N LEU A 149 3.72 -6.08 1.32
CA LEU A 149 2.45 -6.77 1.50
C LEU A 149 2.34 -7.12 2.99
N VAL A 150 1.34 -6.56 3.66
CA VAL A 150 1.12 -6.72 5.09
C VAL A 150 -0.15 -7.53 5.32
N ILE A 151 -0.04 -8.54 6.17
CA ILE A 151 -1.17 -9.27 6.74
C ILE A 151 -1.22 -8.92 8.21
N GLU A 152 -2.35 -8.39 8.66
CA GLU A 152 -2.57 -8.06 10.07
C GLU A 152 -3.81 -8.78 10.60
N GLY A 153 -3.75 -9.26 11.84
CA GLY A 153 -4.89 -9.89 12.46
C GLY A 153 -4.86 -9.81 13.98
N HIS A 154 -6.00 -9.47 14.57
CA HIS A 154 -6.20 -9.47 16.01
C HIS A 154 -6.98 -10.72 16.42
N LEU A 155 -6.43 -11.46 17.38
CA LEU A 155 -6.91 -12.79 17.74
C LEU A 155 -8.14 -12.70 18.65
N ASN A 156 -9.05 -13.66 18.49
CA ASN A 156 -10.11 -13.88 19.47
C ASN A 156 -9.54 -14.49 20.76
N PRO A 157 -10.24 -14.33 21.90
CA PRO A 157 -9.84 -14.97 23.14
C PRO A 157 -9.66 -16.49 22.99
N ASN A 158 -8.64 -17.03 23.66
CA ASN A 158 -8.29 -18.47 23.67
C ASN A 158 -7.72 -19.03 22.35
N VAL A 159 -7.49 -18.20 21.33
CA VAL A 159 -6.77 -18.60 20.12
C VAL A 159 -5.28 -18.41 20.38
N THR A 160 -4.47 -19.46 20.18
CA THR A 160 -3.01 -19.34 20.31
C THR A 160 -2.39 -18.68 19.08
N MET A 161 -1.29 -17.95 19.28
CA MET A 161 -0.53 -17.33 18.20
C MET A 161 -0.11 -18.34 17.12
N ASP A 162 0.31 -19.54 17.53
CA ASP A 162 0.70 -20.60 16.60
C ASP A 162 -0.47 -21.10 15.76
N ASN A 163 -1.67 -21.21 16.35
CA ASN A 163 -2.85 -21.63 15.61
C ASN A 163 -3.29 -20.52 14.64
N ALA A 164 -3.27 -19.26 15.06
CA ALA A 164 -3.54 -18.12 14.18
C ALA A 164 -2.57 -18.09 12.98
N ARG A 165 -1.26 -18.16 13.25
CA ARG A 165 -0.20 -18.19 12.23
C ARG A 165 -0.37 -19.34 11.26
N LYS A 166 -0.61 -20.55 11.78
CA LYS A 166 -0.81 -21.76 10.96
C LYS A 166 -1.95 -21.58 9.97
N ASN A 167 -3.08 -21.02 10.39
CA ASN A 167 -4.25 -20.88 9.52
C ASN A 167 -4.09 -19.75 8.49
N ILE A 168 -3.36 -18.67 8.83
CA ILE A 168 -2.93 -17.68 7.82
C ILE A 168 -2.06 -18.36 6.74
N LEU A 169 -1.05 -19.12 7.17
CA LEU A 169 -0.12 -19.82 6.27
C LEU A 169 -0.82 -20.88 5.41
N GLN A 170 -1.88 -21.52 5.91
CA GLN A 170 -2.67 -22.47 5.12
C GLN A 170 -3.34 -21.80 3.91
N GLU A 171 -3.92 -20.62 4.08
CA GLU A 171 -4.54 -19.89 2.96
C GLU A 171 -3.50 -19.32 1.99
N ILE A 172 -2.35 -18.88 2.50
CA ILE A 172 -1.20 -18.48 1.68
C ILE A 172 -0.70 -19.66 0.85
N ASN A 173 -0.50 -20.83 1.47
CA ASN A 173 -0.04 -22.03 0.76
C ASN A 173 -1.05 -22.48 -0.30
N ALA A 174 -2.35 -22.31 -0.07
CA ALA A 174 -3.35 -22.57 -1.10
C ALA A 174 -3.18 -21.67 -2.33
N LEU A 175 -2.77 -20.40 -2.17
CA LEU A 175 -2.43 -19.53 -3.30
C LEU A 175 -1.15 -19.98 -4.00
N LYS A 176 -0.11 -20.34 -3.24
CA LYS A 176 1.16 -20.89 -3.78
C LYS A 176 0.94 -22.17 -4.60
N ASP A 177 -0.02 -23.00 -4.18
CA ASP A 177 -0.46 -24.20 -4.89
C ASP A 177 -1.32 -23.90 -6.15
N GLY A 178 -1.63 -22.64 -6.43
CA GLY A 178 -2.46 -22.23 -7.57
C GLY A 178 -3.95 -22.52 -7.39
N LYS A 179 -4.42 -22.79 -6.16
CA LYS A 179 -5.84 -23.04 -5.86
C LYS A 179 -6.60 -21.73 -5.88
N ILE A 180 -6.89 -21.20 -7.07
CA ILE A 180 -7.66 -19.97 -7.29
C ILE A 180 -8.86 -20.30 -8.17
N ASP A 181 -10.06 -20.00 -7.68
CA ASP A 181 -11.31 -20.26 -8.40
C ASP A 181 -11.55 -19.20 -9.49
N ASP A 182 -12.11 -19.58 -10.64
CA ASP A 182 -12.39 -18.62 -11.74
C ASP A 182 -13.38 -17.54 -11.31
N ARG A 183 -14.39 -17.91 -10.51
CA ARG A 183 -15.38 -16.97 -10.02
C ARG A 183 -14.76 -15.99 -9.03
N GLU A 184 -13.82 -16.45 -8.21
CA GLU A 184 -13.09 -15.60 -7.27
C GLU A 184 -12.27 -14.55 -8.01
N LEU A 185 -11.50 -14.95 -9.03
CA LEU A 185 -10.70 -14.04 -9.86
C LEU A 185 -11.60 -13.04 -10.61
N GLN A 186 -12.66 -13.52 -11.26
CA GLN A 186 -13.55 -12.65 -12.02
C GLN A 186 -14.27 -11.64 -11.12
N LYS A 187 -14.67 -12.05 -9.91
CA LYS A 187 -15.29 -11.15 -8.93
C LYS A 187 -14.37 -9.99 -8.59
N ILE A 188 -13.07 -10.26 -8.39
CA ILE A 188 -12.09 -9.22 -8.06
C ILE A 188 -11.89 -8.28 -9.25
N LYS A 189 -11.72 -8.81 -10.46
CA LYS A 189 -11.64 -8.00 -11.69
C LYS A 189 -12.85 -7.05 -11.83
N ASN A 190 -14.06 -7.57 -11.63
CA ASN A 190 -15.27 -6.75 -11.67
C ASN A 190 -15.29 -5.69 -10.56
N SER A 191 -14.77 -6.01 -9.37
CA SER A 191 -14.69 -5.06 -8.26
C SER A 191 -13.71 -3.93 -8.57
N ILE A 192 -12.55 -4.25 -9.15
CA ILE A 192 -11.54 -3.27 -9.56
C ILE A 192 -12.08 -2.36 -10.66
N GLU A 193 -12.69 -2.94 -11.70
CA GLU A 193 -13.34 -2.18 -12.77
C GLU A 193 -14.40 -1.21 -12.22
N THR A 194 -15.21 -1.69 -11.28
CA THR A 194 -16.23 -0.88 -10.61
C THR A 194 -15.57 0.26 -9.82
N SER A 195 -14.55 -0.02 -9.02
CA SER A 195 -13.82 0.99 -8.24
C SER A 195 -13.20 2.07 -9.11
N ILE A 196 -12.57 1.70 -10.23
CA ILE A 196 -11.99 2.64 -11.19
C ILE A 196 -13.09 3.48 -11.86
N ALA A 197 -14.18 2.87 -12.31
CA ALA A 197 -15.29 3.61 -12.90
C ALA A 197 -15.92 4.61 -11.91
N PHE A 198 -15.99 4.26 -10.62
CA PHE A 198 -16.51 5.15 -9.59
C PHE A 198 -15.54 6.26 -9.20
N SER A 199 -14.22 6.02 -9.19
CA SER A 199 -13.22 7.06 -8.89
C SER A 199 -13.23 8.18 -9.95
N GLU A 200 -13.68 7.87 -11.16
CA GLU A 200 -13.81 8.84 -12.24
C GLU A 200 -15.12 9.65 -12.23
N LEU A 201 -16.05 9.44 -11.30
CA LEU A 201 -17.30 10.21 -11.30
C LEU A 201 -17.14 11.64 -10.76
N ASN A 202 -16.12 11.86 -9.93
CA ASN A 202 -15.89 13.13 -9.25
C ASN A 202 -14.75 13.90 -9.91
N THR A 203 -14.98 15.18 -10.22
CA THR A 203 -13.98 16.05 -10.84
C THR A 203 -12.73 16.22 -9.95
N LEU A 204 -12.90 16.26 -8.63
CA LEU A 204 -11.79 16.33 -7.68
C LEU A 204 -10.93 15.07 -7.75
N ASP A 205 -11.55 13.90 -7.75
CA ASP A 205 -10.83 12.61 -7.77
C ASP A 205 -10.07 12.46 -9.09
N LYS A 206 -10.64 12.89 -10.23
CA LYS A 206 -9.91 12.97 -11.51
C LYS A 206 -8.67 13.85 -11.44
N ALA A 207 -8.79 15.05 -10.87
CA ALA A 207 -7.64 15.95 -10.74
C ALA A 207 -6.55 15.34 -9.84
N LEU A 208 -6.93 14.73 -8.72
CA LEU A 208 -6.00 14.08 -7.79
C LEU A 208 -5.31 12.89 -8.46
N SER A 209 -6.04 12.03 -9.17
CA SER A 209 -5.47 10.90 -9.91
C SER A 209 -4.52 11.36 -11.02
N LEU A 210 -4.91 12.36 -11.81
CA LEU A 210 -4.06 12.90 -12.87
C LEU A 210 -2.76 13.48 -12.29
N GLY A 211 -2.87 14.29 -11.23
CA GLY A 211 -1.71 14.85 -10.53
C GLY A 211 -0.81 13.77 -9.93
N TYR A 212 -1.40 12.71 -9.36
CA TYR A 212 -0.65 11.59 -8.80
C TYR A 212 0.12 10.83 -9.88
N TYR A 213 -0.53 10.47 -10.99
CA TYR A 213 0.10 9.73 -12.08
C TYR A 213 1.22 10.53 -12.74
N GLU A 214 0.99 11.80 -13.04
CA GLU A 214 2.02 12.69 -13.60
C GLU A 214 3.20 12.88 -12.63
N MET A 215 2.93 13.02 -11.32
CA MET A 215 3.97 13.20 -10.32
C MET A 215 4.85 11.95 -10.14
N THR A 216 4.31 10.76 -10.40
CA THR A 216 4.97 9.49 -10.02
C THR A 216 5.43 8.65 -11.20
N ALA A 217 4.84 8.81 -12.39
CA ALA A 217 5.27 8.16 -13.62
C ALA A 217 4.79 8.94 -14.85
N ASP A 218 3.56 8.66 -15.31
CA ASP A 218 3.00 9.15 -16.56
C ASP A 218 1.48 9.31 -16.38
N ALA A 219 0.96 10.53 -16.62
CA ALA A 219 -0.47 10.83 -16.56
C ALA A 219 -1.34 9.84 -17.35
N GLU A 220 -0.84 9.29 -18.46
CA GLU A 220 -1.61 8.40 -19.34
C GLU A 220 -1.89 7.02 -18.72
N LEU A 221 -1.18 6.67 -17.64
CA LEU A 221 -1.48 5.47 -16.87
C LEU A 221 -2.89 5.48 -16.28
N ILE A 222 -3.51 6.65 -16.06
CA ILE A 222 -4.90 6.74 -15.64
C ILE A 222 -5.85 6.00 -16.60
N ASN A 223 -5.54 6.03 -17.90
CA ASN A 223 -6.37 5.45 -18.96
C ASN A 223 -6.08 3.96 -19.20
N THR A 224 -4.89 3.48 -18.83
CA THR A 224 -4.40 2.13 -19.19
C THR A 224 -4.24 1.20 -17.99
N GLU A 225 -4.34 1.70 -16.75
CA GLU A 225 -4.15 0.88 -15.55
C GLU A 225 -5.14 -0.29 -15.46
N VAL A 226 -6.39 -0.08 -15.87
CA VAL A 226 -7.40 -1.15 -15.87
C VAL A 226 -6.94 -2.35 -16.72
N GLU A 227 -6.27 -2.11 -17.84
CA GLU A 227 -5.77 -3.17 -18.72
C GLU A 227 -4.72 -4.03 -18.02
N LYS A 228 -3.87 -3.41 -17.18
CA LYS A 228 -2.86 -4.12 -16.38
C LYS A 228 -3.54 -5.08 -15.40
N TYR A 229 -4.54 -4.62 -14.64
CA TYR A 229 -5.29 -5.52 -13.75
C TYR A 229 -6.03 -6.63 -14.51
N PHE A 230 -6.59 -6.33 -15.69
CA PHE A 230 -7.29 -7.33 -16.50
C PHE A 230 -6.35 -8.36 -17.12
N SER A 231 -5.08 -8.01 -17.35
CA SER A 231 -4.06 -8.92 -17.87
C SER A 231 -3.64 -9.99 -16.86
N ILE A 232 -3.82 -9.74 -15.55
CA ILE A 232 -3.41 -10.67 -14.49
C ILE A 232 -4.14 -12.01 -14.61
N THR A 233 -3.37 -13.08 -14.64
CA THR A 233 -3.83 -14.46 -14.69
C THR A 233 -3.66 -15.15 -13.34
N LYS A 234 -4.30 -16.31 -13.16
CA LYS A 234 -4.08 -17.16 -11.98
C LYS A 234 -2.62 -17.58 -11.82
N LYS A 235 -1.93 -17.76 -12.94
CA LYS A 235 -0.52 -18.16 -12.95
C LYS A 235 0.35 -17.04 -12.42
N ASP A 236 0.10 -15.79 -12.81
CA ASP A 236 0.85 -14.63 -12.32
C ASP A 236 0.65 -14.46 -10.81
N ILE A 237 -0.58 -14.64 -10.33
CA ILE A 237 -0.90 -14.62 -8.89
C ILE A 237 -0.16 -15.74 -8.15
N GLN A 238 -0.13 -16.95 -8.72
CA GLN A 238 0.60 -18.08 -8.14
C GLN A 238 2.11 -17.83 -8.09
N GLU A 239 2.70 -17.32 -9.16
CA GLU A 239 4.12 -17.01 -9.24
C GLU A 239 4.49 -15.89 -8.27
N ALA A 240 3.69 -14.83 -8.19
CA ALA A 240 3.86 -13.77 -7.20
C ALA A 240 3.73 -14.29 -5.76
N ALA A 241 2.74 -15.15 -5.48
CA ALA A 241 2.60 -15.76 -4.16
C ALA A 241 3.83 -16.61 -3.78
N ASN A 242 4.42 -17.32 -4.75
CA ASN A 242 5.64 -18.09 -4.52
C ASN A 242 6.89 -17.23 -4.38
N LEU A 243 6.94 -16.05 -5.00
CA LEU A 243 8.04 -15.11 -4.85
C LEU A 243 7.96 -14.35 -3.51
N ILE A 244 6.77 -13.86 -3.16
CA ILE A 244 6.55 -12.97 -2.02
C ILE A 244 6.54 -13.76 -0.71
N PHE A 245 5.78 -14.84 -0.63
CA PHE A 245 5.54 -15.56 0.63
C PHE A 245 6.60 -16.62 0.93
N ASN A 246 7.81 -16.12 1.21
CA ASN A 246 8.97 -16.90 1.60
C ASN A 246 9.47 -16.44 2.97
N ASP A 247 9.99 -17.36 3.78
CA ASP A 247 10.45 -17.04 5.14
C ASP A 247 11.59 -16.02 5.12
N GLU A 248 12.49 -16.11 4.13
CA GLU A 248 13.60 -15.16 3.92
C GLU A 248 13.13 -13.74 3.58
N ASN A 249 11.89 -13.58 3.14
CA ASN A 249 11.26 -12.29 2.82
C ASN A 249 10.25 -11.86 3.91
N CYS A 250 10.15 -12.56 5.04
CA CYS A 250 9.10 -12.32 6.03
C CYS A 250 9.64 -11.64 7.29
N CYS A 251 9.05 -10.51 7.65
CA CYS A 251 9.14 -9.93 8.98
C CYS A 251 7.82 -10.18 9.73
N GLU A 252 7.88 -10.82 10.89
CA GLU A 252 6.73 -11.05 11.75
C GLU A 252 6.85 -10.23 13.05
N LEU A 253 5.79 -9.49 13.38
CA LEU A 253 5.64 -8.82 14.65
C LEU A 253 4.48 -9.46 15.40
N VAL A 254 4.78 -9.95 16.60
CA VAL A 254 3.81 -10.54 17.52
C VAL A 254 3.58 -9.56 18.65
N TYR A 255 2.35 -9.05 18.76
CA TYR A 255 1.91 -8.27 19.92
C TYR A 255 1.14 -9.17 20.86
N LEU A 256 1.61 -9.26 22.10
CA LEU A 256 0.96 -9.98 23.19
C LEU A 256 0.31 -8.96 24.12
N LYS A 257 -0.92 -9.27 24.53
CA LYS A 257 -1.56 -8.59 25.63
C LYS A 257 -0.80 -8.89 26.93
N SER A 258 -0.31 -7.86 27.61
CA SER A 258 0.13 -8.01 28.99
C SER A 258 -1.10 -8.16 29.91
N ASN A 259 -1.11 -9.19 30.75
CA ASN A 259 -2.08 -9.25 31.84
C ASN A 259 -1.79 -8.11 32.82
N ARG A 260 -2.83 -7.38 33.23
CA ARG A 260 -2.73 -6.52 34.41
C ARG A 260 -2.63 -7.43 35.63
N ASP A 261 -1.48 -7.43 36.29
CA ASP A 261 -1.37 -7.83 37.70
C ASP A 261 -1.94 -6.71 38.60
#